data_AF-A0A7H9AZH5-F1
#
_entry.id   AF-A0A7H9AZH5-F1
#
_cell.length_a   1.000
_cell.length_b   1.000
_cell.length_c   1.000
_cell.angle_alpha   90.00
_cell.angle_beta   90.00
_cell.angle_gamma   90.00
#
_symmetry.space_group_name_H-M   'P 1'
#
loop_
_entity.id
_entity.type
_entity.pdbx_description
1 polymer ?
#
loop_
_entity_poly.entity_id
_entity_poly.type
_entity_poly.pdbx_seq_one_letter_code
_entity_poly.pdbx_strand_id
1 'polypeptide(L)'
;MSSCLARSFSTARITLSRAASHRVLIPPTSHFNNSASHSIATNIPRHEYKQLPENSNYIEKFYDELRLFSTEFLAKQLNKSYTDFENDPDELVFQVEKFIELQIIPKHSELRESSTVSPMQSVECKTLSDQIVIQRYLDFARGVKKTLMFNGGHTFIFDAMLQAKEVFDSFQTQKAMNK
;
A
#
# COMPACT_ATOMS: atom_id res chain seq x y z
N MET A 1 -47.07 42.11 55.04
CA MET A 1 -46.88 40.69 55.35
C MET A 1 -47.18 39.88 54.10
N SER A 2 -46.22 39.04 53.68
CA SER A 2 -46.37 37.85 52.82
C SER A 2 -46.82 38.07 51.36
N SER A 3 -46.24 37.47 50.32
CA SER A 3 -45.15 36.48 50.19
C SER A 3 -44.73 36.41 48.72
N CYS A 4 -43.43 36.24 48.48
CA CYS A 4 -42.79 36.01 47.18
C CYS A 4 -43.22 34.68 46.55
N LEU A 5 -43.39 34.65 45.22
CA LEU A 5 -43.44 33.40 44.43
C LEU A 5 -42.24 33.37 43.47
N ALA A 6 -41.13 32.78 43.93
CA ALA A 6 -40.03 32.38 43.07
C ALA A 6 -40.44 31.11 42.32
N ARG A 7 -40.53 31.17 40.99
CA ARG A 7 -40.71 29.98 40.14
C ARG A 7 -39.32 29.42 39.83
N SER A 8 -39.00 28.29 40.45
CA SER A 8 -37.85 27.46 40.10
C SER A 8 -38.30 26.39 39.12
N PHE A 9 -37.59 26.27 37.99
CA PHE A 9 -37.75 25.15 37.07
C PHE A 9 -36.53 24.25 37.20
N SER A 10 -36.73 23.06 37.78
CA SER A 10 -35.75 21.98 37.82
C SER A 10 -36.14 20.93 36.79
N THR A 11 -35.25 20.64 35.84
CA THR A 11 -35.35 19.46 34.98
C THR A 11 -34.21 18.52 35.35
N ALA A 12 -34.45 17.63 36.30
CA ALA A 12 -33.66 16.40 36.41
C ALA A 12 -34.12 15.45 35.29
N ARG A 13 -33.39 15.42 34.17
CA ARG A 13 -33.50 14.32 33.20
C ARG A 13 -32.30 13.41 33.37
N ILE A 14 -32.53 12.29 34.02
CA ILE A 14 -31.66 11.13 33.96
C ILE A 14 -31.88 10.52 32.56
N THR A 15 -30.93 10.70 31.64
CA THR A 15 -30.92 10.00 30.36
C THR A 15 -30.40 8.58 30.57
N LEU A 16 -31.32 7.63 30.77
CA LEU A 16 -31.07 6.21 30.55
C LEU A 16 -31.79 5.81 29.25
N SER A 17 -31.03 5.68 28.18
CA SER A 17 -31.52 5.12 26.91
C SER A 17 -30.54 4.06 26.41
N ARG A 18 -30.63 2.86 26.99
CA ARG A 18 -30.17 1.62 26.36
C ARG A 18 -31.32 1.11 25.48
N ALA A 19 -31.43 1.67 24.28
CA ALA A 19 -32.21 1.10 23.18
C ALA A 19 -31.62 1.61 21.85
N ALA A 20 -30.40 1.17 21.53
CA ALA A 20 -29.82 1.36 20.21
C ALA A 20 -30.47 0.36 19.24
N SER A 21 -31.31 0.85 18.33
CA SER A 21 -31.84 0.07 17.22
C SER A 21 -30.77 -0.06 16.14
N HIS A 22 -30.30 -1.27 15.84
CA HIS A 22 -29.32 -1.59 14.78
C HIS A 22 -29.93 -1.50 13.36
N ARG A 23 -30.80 -0.53 13.10
CA ARG A 23 -31.31 -0.28 11.74
C ARG A 23 -30.53 0.90 11.16
N VAL A 24 -29.68 0.62 10.18
CA VAL A 24 -29.01 1.62 9.37
C VAL A 24 -30.08 2.35 8.56
N LEU A 25 -30.35 3.60 8.88
CA LEU A 25 -31.20 4.47 8.06
C LEU A 25 -30.33 5.03 6.93
N ILE A 26 -30.49 4.50 5.72
CA ILE A 26 -29.82 5.03 4.52
C ILE A 26 -30.77 6.06 3.88
N PRO A 27 -30.40 7.35 3.83
CA PRO A 27 -31.22 8.35 3.15
C PRO A 27 -31.19 8.16 1.62
N PRO A 28 -32.27 8.51 0.90
CA PRO A 28 -32.34 8.36 -0.56
C PRO A 28 -31.29 9.24 -1.28
N THR A 29 -30.65 8.65 -2.29
CA THR A 29 -29.40 9.08 -2.93
C THR A 29 -29.51 10.21 -3.94
N SER A 30 -30.62 10.94 -3.99
CA SER A 30 -30.95 11.89 -5.05
C SER A 30 -30.14 13.20 -5.06
N HIS A 31 -29.07 13.31 -4.24
CA HIS A 31 -28.17 14.48 -4.23
C HIS A 31 -26.68 14.15 -4.47
N PHE A 32 -26.30 12.88 -4.67
CA PHE A 32 -24.92 12.51 -5.01
C PHE A 32 -24.69 12.70 -6.51
N ASN A 33 -24.47 13.95 -6.89
CA ASN A 33 -24.03 14.32 -8.22
C ASN A 33 -22.56 13.88 -8.41
N ASN A 34 -22.31 13.10 -9.46
CA ASN A 34 -21.02 12.70 -10.04
C ASN A 34 -19.76 13.38 -9.47
N SER A 35 -18.98 12.63 -8.68
CA SER A 35 -17.48 12.61 -8.63
C SER A 35 -17.01 11.95 -7.33
N ALA A 36 -17.16 10.63 -7.18
CA ALA A 36 -16.40 9.77 -6.26
C ALA A 36 -17.07 8.41 -6.18
N SER A 37 -16.61 7.47 -7.01
CA SER A 37 -16.79 6.05 -6.72
C SER A 37 -15.82 5.72 -5.57
N HIS A 38 -16.32 5.69 -4.35
CA HIS A 38 -15.56 5.26 -3.17
C HIS A 38 -15.49 3.72 -3.14
N SER A 39 -14.49 3.16 -3.82
CA SER A 39 -13.59 2.26 -3.11
C SER A 39 -12.54 3.13 -2.41
N ILE A 40 -12.11 2.79 -1.20
CA ILE A 40 -11.02 3.50 -0.51
C ILE A 40 -9.70 3.10 -1.18
N ALA A 41 -9.54 3.45 -2.46
CA ALA A 41 -8.27 3.45 -3.14
C ALA A 41 -7.63 4.81 -2.85
N THR A 42 -6.57 4.79 -2.05
CA THR A 42 -5.66 5.93 -1.92
C THR A 42 -5.02 6.19 -3.29
N ASN A 43 -5.69 6.93 -4.16
CA ASN A 43 -5.18 7.25 -5.50
C ASN A 43 -3.82 7.94 -5.36
N ILE A 44 -2.82 7.41 -6.06
CA ILE A 44 -1.51 8.03 -6.11
C ILE A 44 -1.68 9.41 -6.77
N PRO A 45 -1.20 10.50 -6.13
CA PRO A 45 -1.29 11.83 -6.70
C PRO A 45 -0.53 11.90 -8.01
N ARG A 46 -1.10 12.60 -9.01
CA ARG A 46 -0.48 12.86 -10.31
C ARG A 46 -0.20 14.35 -10.40
N HIS A 47 0.92 14.78 -9.82
CA HIS A 47 1.29 16.19 -9.75
C HIS A 47 2.76 16.38 -10.11
N GLU A 48 3.25 17.62 -10.02
CA GLU A 48 4.67 17.94 -10.23
C GLU A 48 5.59 17.03 -9.40
N TYR A 49 6.72 16.68 -9.99
CA TYR A 49 7.71 15.85 -9.34
C TYR A 49 8.17 16.48 -8.02
N LYS A 50 8.16 15.68 -6.96
CA LYS A 50 8.72 16.05 -5.67
C LYS A 50 9.88 15.14 -5.36
N GLN A 51 11.02 15.74 -4.99
CA GLN A 51 12.14 14.97 -4.48
C GLN A 51 11.72 14.26 -3.19
N LEU A 52 12.11 12.99 -3.08
CA LEU A 52 11.91 12.25 -1.85
C LEU A 52 12.77 12.87 -0.73
N PRO A 53 12.26 12.98 0.51
CA PRO A 53 13.08 13.41 1.64
C PRO A 53 14.32 12.52 1.79
N GLU A 54 15.48 13.10 2.13
CA GLU A 54 16.77 12.37 2.24
C GLU A 54 16.78 11.22 3.24
N ASN A 55 15.84 11.20 4.20
CA ASN A 55 15.66 10.15 5.19
C ASN A 55 14.59 9.10 4.79
N SER A 56 14.12 9.13 3.55
CA SER A 56 13.07 8.25 3.04
C SER A 56 13.60 6.86 2.70
N ASN A 57 13.90 6.06 3.72
CA ASN A 57 14.27 4.64 3.58
C ASN A 57 13.10 3.72 3.16
N TYR A 58 12.10 4.26 2.46
CA TYR A 58 10.88 3.53 2.09
C TYR A 58 11.14 2.50 1.01
N ILE A 59 12.01 2.81 0.05
CA ILE A 59 12.29 1.95 -1.11
C ILE A 59 13.77 1.57 -1.26
N GLU A 60 14.71 2.38 -0.78
CA GLU A 60 16.16 2.14 -0.94
C GLU A 60 16.62 0.78 -0.39
N LYS A 61 16.01 0.32 0.70
CA LYS A 61 16.30 -0.99 1.31
C LYS A 61 15.75 -2.20 0.53
N PHE A 62 14.97 -1.96 -0.52
CA PHE A 62 14.33 -2.98 -1.36
C PHE A 62 14.92 -3.02 -2.78
N TYR A 63 16.19 -2.67 -2.91
CA TYR A 63 16.86 -2.60 -4.20
C TYR A 63 16.83 -3.93 -4.96
N ASP A 64 17.09 -5.03 -4.26
CA ASP A 64 17.12 -6.37 -4.87
C ASP A 64 15.73 -6.78 -5.36
N GLU A 65 14.69 -6.49 -4.58
CA GLU A 65 13.29 -6.72 -4.96
C GLU A 65 12.89 -5.87 -6.17
N LEU A 66 13.29 -4.59 -6.19
CA LEU A 66 13.05 -3.68 -7.29
C LEU A 66 13.71 -4.21 -8.57
N ARG A 67 14.99 -4.57 -8.50
CA ARG A 67 15.74 -5.13 -9.62
C ARG A 67 15.10 -6.42 -10.12
N LEU A 68 14.75 -7.35 -9.21
CA LEU A 68 14.15 -8.62 -9.56
C LEU A 68 12.79 -8.44 -10.24
N PHE A 69 11.94 -7.56 -9.72
CA PHE A 69 10.66 -7.23 -10.35
C PHE A 69 10.85 -6.65 -11.76
N SER A 70 11.80 -5.73 -11.93
CA SER A 70 12.12 -5.15 -13.24
C SER A 70 12.56 -6.21 -14.24
N THR A 71 13.51 -7.07 -13.87
CA THR A 71 14.10 -8.03 -14.82
C THR A 71 13.25 -9.27 -15.04
N GLU A 72 12.65 -9.84 -14.00
CA GLU A 72 11.94 -11.12 -14.09
C GLU A 72 10.45 -10.97 -14.43
N PHE A 73 9.85 -9.83 -14.10
CA PHE A 73 8.42 -9.59 -14.33
C PHE A 73 8.19 -8.57 -15.43
N LEU A 74 8.66 -7.33 -15.26
CA LEU A 74 8.38 -6.26 -16.22
C LEU A 74 9.00 -6.55 -17.58
N ALA A 75 10.30 -6.81 -17.63
CA ALA A 75 11.01 -7.04 -18.89
C ALA A 75 10.62 -8.38 -19.53
N LYS A 76 10.63 -9.49 -18.77
CA LYS A 76 10.41 -10.82 -19.33
C LYS A 76 8.94 -11.15 -19.63
N GLN A 77 7.99 -10.68 -18.82
CA GLN A 77 6.57 -11.07 -18.96
C GLN A 77 5.73 -10.00 -19.62
N LEU A 78 5.96 -8.73 -19.28
CA LEU A 78 5.16 -7.62 -19.80
C LEU A 78 5.84 -6.88 -20.95
N ASN A 79 7.14 -7.09 -21.19
CA ASN A 79 7.96 -6.27 -22.08
C ASN A 79 7.80 -4.77 -21.79
N LYS A 80 7.77 -4.41 -20.51
CA LYS A 80 7.63 -3.03 -20.00
C LYS A 80 8.80 -2.66 -19.09
N SER A 81 8.92 -1.38 -18.82
CA SER A 81 9.81 -0.70 -17.88
C SER A 81 8.97 0.08 -16.85
N TYR A 82 9.60 0.69 -15.83
CA TYR A 82 8.83 1.52 -14.89
C TYR A 82 8.26 2.77 -15.55
N THR A 83 8.99 3.39 -16.49
CA THR A 83 8.51 4.57 -17.24
C THR A 83 7.21 4.33 -18.03
N ASP A 84 6.91 3.08 -18.40
CA ASP A 84 5.67 2.75 -19.12
C ASP A 84 4.40 2.92 -18.27
N PHE A 85 4.57 3.12 -16.96
CA PHE A 85 3.48 3.33 -16.00
C PHE A 85 3.34 4.79 -15.53
N GLU A 86 4.06 5.75 -16.12
CA GLU A 86 3.99 7.18 -15.73
C GLU A 86 2.55 7.74 -15.77
N ASN A 87 1.78 7.32 -16.77
CA ASN A 87 0.39 7.75 -16.92
C ASN A 87 -0.56 7.06 -15.93
N ASP A 88 -0.15 5.95 -15.34
CA ASP A 88 -0.97 5.15 -14.44
C ASP A 88 -0.13 4.47 -13.34
N PRO A 89 0.32 5.23 -12.32
CA PRO A 89 1.17 4.69 -11.26
C PRO A 89 0.45 3.68 -10.36
N ASP A 90 -0.88 3.74 -10.29
CA ASP A 90 -1.68 2.75 -9.55
C ASP A 90 -1.60 1.37 -10.22
N GLU A 91 -1.53 1.33 -11.56
CA GLU A 91 -1.30 0.09 -12.32
C GLU A 91 0.08 -0.50 -12.02
N LEU A 92 1.13 0.32 -11.83
CA LEU A 92 2.42 -0.20 -11.40
C LEU A 92 2.34 -0.89 -10.04
N VAL A 93 1.65 -0.28 -9.06
CA VAL A 93 1.46 -0.89 -7.74
C VAL A 93 0.68 -2.20 -7.85
N PHE A 94 -0.39 -2.22 -8.66
CA PHE A 94 -1.15 -3.42 -8.94
C PHE A 94 -0.27 -4.54 -9.55
N GLN A 95 0.60 -4.21 -10.52
CA GLN A 95 1.52 -5.18 -11.11
C GLN A 95 2.53 -5.72 -10.10
N VAL A 96 2.99 -4.90 -9.16
CA VAL A 96 3.85 -5.36 -8.04
C VAL A 96 3.11 -6.32 -7.13
N GLU A 97 1.89 -5.98 -6.71
CA GLU A 97 1.06 -6.86 -5.86
C GLU A 97 0.78 -8.19 -6.56
N LYS A 98 0.43 -8.14 -7.85
CA LYS A 98 0.22 -9.32 -8.70
C LYS A 98 1.48 -10.18 -8.82
N PHE A 99 2.66 -9.58 -8.99
CA PHE A 99 3.92 -10.33 -9.01
C PHE A 99 4.16 -11.07 -7.70
N ILE A 100 3.89 -10.42 -6.57
CA ILE A 100 4.06 -11.04 -5.25
C ILE A 100 3.10 -12.22 -5.09
N GLU A 101 1.82 -12.03 -5.43
CA GLU A 101 0.79 -13.05 -5.30
C GLU A 101 1.02 -14.26 -6.23
N LEU A 102 1.44 -14.02 -7.48
CA LEU A 102 1.59 -15.08 -8.47
C LEU A 102 2.95 -15.76 -8.45
N GLN A 103 4.01 -15.08 -8.03
CA GLN A 103 5.37 -15.62 -8.12
C GLN A 103 6.08 -15.77 -6.79
N ILE A 104 5.90 -14.85 -5.85
CA ILE A 104 6.66 -14.89 -4.59
C ILE A 104 5.96 -15.79 -3.59
N ILE A 105 4.67 -15.57 -3.33
CA ILE A 105 3.90 -16.36 -2.36
C ILE A 105 3.94 -17.86 -2.72
N PRO A 106 3.69 -18.30 -3.97
CA PRO A 106 3.70 -19.73 -4.30
C PRO A 106 5.08 -20.38 -4.22
N LYS A 107 6.18 -19.61 -4.33
CA LYS A 107 7.55 -20.13 -4.14
C LYS A 107 7.88 -20.41 -2.67
N HIS A 108 7.21 -19.71 -1.75
CA HIS A 108 7.51 -19.69 -0.32
C HIS A 108 6.38 -20.24 0.56
N SER A 109 5.27 -20.68 -0.04
CA SER A 109 4.15 -21.30 0.67
C SER A 109 3.69 -22.56 -0.03
N GLU A 110 3.12 -23.48 0.73
CA GLU A 110 2.42 -24.62 0.16
C GLU A 110 0.92 -24.36 0.18
N LEU A 111 0.29 -24.59 -0.98
CA LEU A 111 -1.16 -24.64 -1.05
C LEU A 111 -1.61 -25.97 -0.44
N ARG A 112 -1.90 -25.98 0.86
CA ARG A 112 -2.67 -27.07 1.44
C ARG A 112 -4.14 -26.87 1.06
N GLU A 113 -4.72 -27.83 0.35
CA GLU A 113 -6.18 -27.96 0.25
C GLU A 113 -6.73 -28.22 1.65
N SER A 114 -7.02 -27.15 2.38
CA SER A 114 -7.69 -27.23 3.68
C SER A 114 -9.13 -27.66 3.44
N SER A 115 -9.35 -28.97 3.54
CA SER A 115 -10.65 -29.55 3.77
C SER A 115 -11.27 -28.92 5.02
N THR A 116 -12.46 -28.35 4.85
CA THR A 116 -13.47 -27.98 5.87
C THR A 116 -13.31 -26.61 6.58
N VAL A 117 -14.17 -25.69 6.15
CA VAL A 117 -14.81 -24.60 6.93
C VAL A 117 -13.91 -23.48 7.49
N SER A 118 -13.33 -22.65 6.62
CA SER A 118 -13.11 -21.20 6.85
C SER A 118 -12.62 -20.50 5.56
N PRO A 119 -13.21 -19.37 5.12
CA PRO A 119 -12.84 -18.69 3.88
C PRO A 119 -11.62 -17.76 3.97
N MET A 120 -10.81 -17.83 5.03
CA MET A 120 -9.52 -17.14 5.08
C MET A 120 -8.42 -18.12 4.72
N GLN A 121 -7.92 -18.03 3.49
CA GLN A 121 -6.70 -18.71 3.05
C GLN A 121 -5.53 -18.23 3.92
N SER A 122 -5.25 -18.95 5.01
CA SER A 122 -4.02 -18.77 5.75
C SER A 122 -2.88 -19.35 4.91
N VAL A 123 -2.06 -18.48 4.33
CA VAL A 123 -0.83 -18.87 3.64
C VAL A 123 0.08 -19.57 4.66
N GLU A 124 0.18 -20.89 4.59
CA GLU A 124 1.00 -21.69 5.49
C GLU A 124 2.43 -21.78 4.92
N CYS A 125 3.37 -21.12 5.60
CA CYS A 125 4.78 -21.12 5.22
C CYS A 125 5.49 -22.30 5.89
N LYS A 126 6.36 -23.02 5.17
CA LYS A 126 7.12 -24.16 5.73
C LYS A 126 8.09 -23.73 6.82
N THR A 127 8.74 -22.60 6.60
CA THR A 127 9.81 -22.10 7.44
C THR A 127 9.56 -20.66 7.84
N LEU A 128 10.11 -20.26 8.99
CA LEU A 128 10.11 -18.86 9.40
C LEU A 128 10.84 -17.98 8.37
N SER A 129 11.88 -18.50 7.71
CA SER A 129 12.58 -17.78 6.65
C SER A 129 11.66 -17.47 5.46
N ASP A 130 10.82 -18.41 5.04
CA ASP A 130 9.88 -18.19 3.95
C ASP A 130 8.86 -17.09 4.29
N GLN A 131 8.36 -17.10 5.53
CA GLN A 131 7.46 -16.05 6.02
C GLN A 131 8.14 -14.68 6.02
N ILE A 132 9.41 -14.59 6.42
CA ILE A 132 10.19 -13.35 6.39
C ILE A 132 10.37 -12.84 4.97
N VAL A 133 10.64 -13.72 4.00
CA VAL A 133 10.77 -13.35 2.59
C VAL A 133 9.45 -12.78 2.06
N ILE A 134 8.32 -13.48 2.27
CA ILE A 134 7.01 -12.98 1.84
C ILE A 134 6.72 -11.62 2.47
N GLN A 135 6.95 -11.47 3.78
CA GLN A 135 6.71 -10.21 4.48
C GLN A 135 7.59 -9.07 3.93
N ARG A 136 8.84 -9.37 3.57
CA ARG A 136 9.76 -8.42 2.96
C ARG A 136 9.24 -7.93 1.60
N TYR A 137 8.67 -8.81 0.78
CA TYR A 137 8.04 -8.42 -0.50
C TYR A 137 6.75 -7.61 -0.31
N LEU A 138 5.95 -7.94 0.71
CA LEU A 138 4.77 -7.12 1.05
C LEU A 138 5.18 -5.71 1.53
N ASP A 139 6.27 -5.60 2.29
CA ASP A 139 6.84 -4.31 2.64
C ASP A 139 7.40 -3.56 1.44
N PHE A 140 7.99 -4.25 0.47
CA PHE A 140 8.42 -3.68 -0.81
C PHE A 140 7.24 -3.06 -1.57
N ALA A 141 6.11 -3.75 -1.72
CA ALA A 141 4.91 -3.19 -2.37
C ALA A 141 4.43 -1.91 -1.67
N ARG A 142 4.39 -1.92 -0.33
CA ARG A 142 4.10 -0.71 0.47
C ARG A 142 5.12 0.40 0.24
N GLY A 143 6.39 0.05 0.10
CA GLY A 143 7.49 0.96 -0.21
C GLY A 143 7.28 1.65 -1.56
N VAL A 144 7.01 0.88 -2.62
CA VAL A 144 6.71 1.40 -3.97
C VAL A 144 5.56 2.39 -3.92
N LYS A 145 4.44 1.99 -3.32
CA LYS A 145 3.26 2.84 -3.19
C LYS A 145 3.56 4.15 -2.46
N LYS A 146 4.26 4.08 -1.31
CA LYS A 146 4.65 5.28 -0.56
C LYS A 146 5.56 6.20 -1.38
N THR A 147 6.56 5.64 -2.06
CA THR A 147 7.46 6.41 -2.90
C THR A 147 6.69 7.18 -3.96
N LEU A 148 5.75 6.53 -4.63
CA LEU A 148 4.90 7.17 -5.64
C LEU A 148 4.00 8.25 -5.02
N MET A 149 3.45 7.99 -3.83
CA MET A 149 2.65 8.99 -3.13
C MET A 149 3.44 10.26 -2.78
N PHE A 150 4.72 10.12 -2.42
CA PHE A 150 5.54 11.27 -2.02
C PHE A 150 6.19 11.98 -3.19
N ASN A 151 6.53 11.26 -4.26
CA ASN A 151 7.23 11.86 -5.40
C ASN A 151 6.28 12.45 -6.46
N GLY A 152 4.96 12.28 -6.30
CA GLY A 152 3.95 12.79 -7.23
C GLY A 152 3.54 11.83 -8.34
N GLY A 153 3.74 10.52 -8.12
CA GLY A 153 3.31 9.48 -9.03
C GLY A 153 4.32 9.16 -10.14
N HIS A 154 5.52 9.74 -10.08
CA HIS A 154 6.53 9.58 -11.12
C HIS A 154 7.21 8.22 -11.00
N THR A 155 7.01 7.34 -11.97
CA THR A 155 7.51 5.96 -11.90
C THR A 155 8.97 5.82 -12.36
N PHE A 156 9.48 6.77 -13.16
CA PHE A 156 10.88 6.80 -13.64
C PHE A 156 11.90 6.81 -12.50
N ILE A 157 11.50 7.24 -11.29
CA ILE A 157 12.39 7.27 -10.13
C ILE A 157 12.99 5.89 -9.86
N PHE A 158 12.26 4.82 -10.12
CA PHE A 158 12.74 3.46 -9.90
C PHE A 158 13.84 3.08 -10.89
N ASP A 159 13.70 3.47 -12.16
CA ASP A 159 14.76 3.29 -13.16
C ASP A 159 16.02 4.10 -12.78
N ALA A 160 15.84 5.35 -12.35
CA ALA A 160 16.95 6.19 -11.90
C ALA A 160 17.67 5.60 -10.69
N MET A 161 16.93 5.05 -9.73
CA MET A 161 17.50 4.36 -8.56
C MET A 161 18.31 3.12 -8.95
N LEU A 162 17.78 2.29 -9.87
CA LEU A 162 18.47 1.11 -10.40
C LEU A 162 19.78 1.50 -11.09
N GLN A 163 19.74 2.49 -11.98
CA GLN A 163 20.92 2.97 -12.68
C GLN A 163 21.99 3.55 -11.72
N ALA A 164 21.57 4.38 -10.76
CA ALA A 164 22.49 5.00 -9.81
C ALA A 164 23.25 3.96 -8.97
N LYS A 165 22.54 2.91 -8.52
CA LYS A 165 23.16 1.85 -7.72
C LYS A 165 24.08 0.96 -8.55
N GLU A 166 23.71 0.65 -9.79
CA GLU A 166 24.58 -0.11 -10.71
C GLU A 166 25.91 0.60 -10.97
N VAL A 167 25.88 1.92 -11.19
CA VAL A 167 27.08 2.75 -11.34
C VAL A 167 27.92 2.72 -10.05
N PHE A 168 27.27 2.86 -8.89
CA PHE A 168 27.96 2.84 -7.60
C PHE A 168 28.63 1.49 -7.32
N ASP A 169 27.93 0.38 -7.60
CA ASP A 169 28.46 -0.97 -7.40
C ASP A 169 29.64 -1.24 -8.33
N SER A 170 29.53 -0.84 -9.60
CA SER A 170 30.61 -0.94 -10.58
C SER A 170 31.86 -0.19 -10.13
N PHE A 171 31.69 1.04 -9.60
CA PHE A 171 32.78 1.83 -9.06
C PHE A 171 33.45 1.16 -7.85
N GLN A 172 32.66 0.57 -6.94
CA GLN A 172 33.21 -0.15 -5.79
C GLN A 172 34.01 -1.39 -6.21
N THR A 173 33.50 -2.16 -7.16
CA THR A 173 34.20 -3.34 -7.69
C THR A 173 35.53 -2.95 -8.33
N GLN A 174 35.56 -1.90 -9.15
CA GLN A 174 36.80 -1.40 -9.76
C GLN A 174 37.81 -0.94 -8.70
N LYS A 175 37.35 -0.23 -7.66
CA LYS A 175 38.21 0.20 -6.56
C LYS A 175 38.80 -0.98 -5.77
N ALA A 176 38.04 -2.07 -5.61
CA ALA A 176 38.52 -3.28 -4.95
C ALA A 176 39.53 -4.05 -5.80
N MET A 177 39.39 -4.04 -7.13
CA MET A 177 40.34 -4.68 -8.06
C MET A 177 41.65 -3.91 -8.24
N ASN A 178 41.64 -2.60 -8.02
CA ASN A 178 42.83 -1.74 -8.13
C ASN A 178 43.63 -1.62 -6.82
N LYS A 179 43.31 -2.42 -5.80
CA LYS A 179 44.03 -2.54 -4.52
C LYS A 179 44.74 -3.87 -4.44
#